data_AF-A0A9Q3IT80-F1
#
_entry.id   AF-A0A9Q3IT80-F1
#
_cell.length_a   1.000
_cell.length_b   1.000
_cell.length_c   1.000
_cell.angle_alpha   90.00
_cell.angle_beta   90.00
_cell.angle_gamma   90.00
#
_symmetry.space_group_name_H-M   'P 1'
#
loop_
_entity.id
_entity.type
_entity.pdbx_description
1 polymer ?
#
loop_
_entity_poly.entity_id
_entity_poly.type
_entity_poly.pdbx_seq_one_letter_code
_entity_poly.pdbx_strand_id
1 'polypeptide(L)'
;MECLCLVRASEKLHYYLDGTVFDVITDCNAVKSLLNMKPPSRHMLRWQIAIQEYRVNMTIVHKSGNIHKTADGLSRWALANTPENSAWVPQEEHHIEGICVTDIGTEFFNQVEKAIR
;
A
#
# COMPACT_ATOMS: atom_id res chain seq x y z
N MET A 1 -8.49 -4.88 -1.29
CA MET A 1 -8.50 -4.14 -2.57
C MET A 1 -8.43 -2.65 -2.29
N GLU A 2 -9.43 -2.06 -1.64
CA GLU A 2 -9.54 -0.60 -1.43
C GLU A 2 -8.31 0.10 -0.80
N CYS A 3 -7.79 -0.40 0.32
CA CYS A 3 -6.60 0.21 0.94
C CYS A 3 -5.36 0.15 0.03
N LEU A 4 -5.20 -0.94 -0.71
CA LEU A 4 -4.10 -1.08 -1.66
C LEU A 4 -4.28 -0.13 -2.84
N CYS A 5 -5.50 0.02 -3.34
CA CYS A 5 -5.80 1.00 -4.40
C CYS A 5 -5.43 2.41 -3.96
N LEU A 6 -5.73 2.79 -2.72
CA LEU A 6 -5.31 4.09 -2.17
C LEU A 6 -3.79 4.24 -2.17
N VAL A 7 -3.06 3.26 -1.61
CA VAL A 7 -1.58 3.30 -1.58
C VAL A 7 -1.01 3.45 -2.99
N ARG A 8 -1.49 2.66 -3.96
CA ARG A 8 -1.04 2.72 -5.35
C ARG A 8 -1.39 4.05 -6.01
N ALA A 9 -2.58 4.60 -5.75
CA ALA A 9 -2.97 5.90 -6.26
C ALA A 9 -2.08 7.02 -5.70
N SER A 10 -1.79 6.99 -4.40
CA SER A 10 -0.87 7.93 -3.75
C SER A 10 0.55 7.84 -4.32
N GLU A 11 1.08 6.63 -4.54
CA GLU A 11 2.38 6.42 -5.18
C GLU A 11 2.41 6.99 -6.61
N LYS A 12 1.37 6.71 -7.40
CA LYS A 12 1.29 7.17 -8.81
C LYS A 12 1.14 8.68 -8.93
N LEU A 13 0.44 9.29 -7.98
CA LEU A 13 0.12 10.72 -7.96
C LEU A 13 1.07 11.53 -7.07
N HIS A 14 2.15 10.93 -6.54
CA HIS A 14 3.07 11.57 -5.59
C HIS A 14 3.46 13.00 -5.99
N TYR A 15 3.90 13.19 -7.24
CA TYR A 15 4.31 14.51 -7.76
C TYR A 15 3.20 15.58 -7.76
N TYR A 16 1.93 15.17 -7.74
CA TYR A 16 0.77 16.08 -7.66
C TYR A 16 0.26 16.26 -6.25
N LEU A 17 0.44 15.25 -5.39
CA LEU A 17 -0.06 15.25 -4.02
C LEU A 17 0.92 15.89 -3.05
N ASP A 18 2.22 15.81 -3.32
CA ASP A 18 3.25 16.38 -2.46
C ASP A 18 3.06 17.89 -2.26
N GLY A 19 3.07 18.32 -1.00
CA GLY A 19 2.81 19.71 -0.60
C GLY A 19 1.37 20.22 -0.76
N THR A 20 0.44 19.44 -1.31
CA THR A 20 -0.96 19.86 -1.55
C THR A 20 -1.92 19.30 -0.49
N VAL A 21 -2.97 20.06 -0.18
CA VAL A 21 -4.09 19.59 0.66
C VAL A 21 -5.15 18.95 -0.24
N PHE A 22 -5.50 17.70 0.04
CA PHE A 22 -6.43 16.95 -0.80
C PHE A 22 -7.37 16.03 0.01
N ASP A 23 -8.53 15.78 -0.59
CA ASP A 23 -9.57 14.91 -0.03
C ASP A 23 -9.58 13.57 -0.75
N VAL A 24 -9.54 12.48 0.03
CA VAL A 24 -9.71 11.11 -0.46
C VAL A 24 -11.12 10.66 -0.17
N ILE A 25 -11.90 10.51 -1.24
CA ILE A 25 -13.28 10.05 -1.18
C ILE A 25 -13.31 8.54 -1.42
N THR A 26 -13.77 7.78 -0.44
CA THR A 26 -13.85 6.31 -0.52
C THR A 26 -15.16 5.78 0.06
N ASP A 27 -15.71 4.72 -0.52
CA ASP A 27 -16.84 3.98 0.04
C ASP A 27 -16.39 2.86 1.00
N CYS A 28 -15.10 2.85 1.37
CA CYS A 28 -14.54 1.86 2.28
C CYS A 28 -14.22 2.45 3.66
N ASN A 29 -14.98 2.05 4.68
CA ASN A 29 -14.71 2.44 6.07
C ASN A 29 -13.36 1.92 6.60
N ALA A 30 -12.82 0.83 6.04
CA ALA A 30 -11.54 0.27 6.46
C ALA A 30 -10.36 1.24 6.21
N VAL A 31 -10.44 2.06 5.16
CA VAL A 31 -9.42 3.07 4.83
C VAL A 31 -9.35 4.15 5.92
N LYS A 32 -10.51 4.54 6.46
CA LYS A 32 -10.59 5.50 7.57
C LYS A 32 -9.99 4.94 8.86
N SER A 33 -10.18 3.65 9.12
CA SER A 33 -9.60 2.97 10.28
C SER A 33 -8.13 2.63 10.11
N LEU A 34 -7.63 2.51 8.87
CA LEU A 34 -6.26 2.11 8.56
C LEU A 34 -5.22 2.99 9.28
N LEU A 35 -5.45 4.29 9.37
CA LEU A 35 -4.49 5.23 9.97
C LEU A 35 -4.57 5.30 11.50
N ASN A 36 -5.66 4.81 12.09
CA ASN A 36 -5.92 4.94 13.53
C ASN A 36 -5.76 3.62 14.29
N MET A 37 -5.57 2.50 13.59
CA MET A 37 -5.48 1.17 14.20
C MET A 37 -4.05 0.65 14.22
N LYS A 38 -3.74 -0.17 15.23
CA LYS A 38 -2.49 -0.92 15.28
C LYS A 38 -2.47 -1.92 14.10
N PRO A 39 -1.42 -1.93 13.26
CA PRO A 39 -1.40 -2.78 12.08
C PRO A 39 -1.36 -4.27 12.49
N PRO A 40 -2.31 -5.10 12.04
CA PRO A 40 -2.35 -6.51 12.39
C PRO A 40 -1.34 -7.35 11.57
N SER A 41 -0.78 -6.81 10.49
CA SER A 41 0.18 -7.49 9.62
C SER A 41 1.29 -6.56 9.13
N ARG A 42 2.44 -7.14 8.75
CA ARG A 42 3.57 -6.39 8.16
C ARG A 42 3.20 -5.64 6.88
N HIS A 43 2.33 -6.21 6.05
CA HIS A 43 1.87 -5.55 4.82
C HIS A 43 1.08 -4.27 5.13
N MET A 44 0.21 -4.32 6.14
CA MET A 44 -0.57 -3.16 6.54
C MET A 44 0.27 -2.08 7.22
N LEU A 45 1.30 -2.49 7.97
CA LEU A 45 2.28 -1.54 8.51
C LEU A 45 3.00 -0.78 7.38
N ARG A 46 3.44 -1.48 6.33
CA ARG A 46 4.07 -0.83 5.17
C ARG A 46 3.14 0.16 4.49
N TRP A 47 1.86 -0.19 4.33
CA TRP A 47 0.86 0.71 3.78
C TRP A 47 0.58 1.92 4.67
N GLN A 48 0.53 1.73 5.99
CA GLN A 48 0.40 2.84 6.94
C GLN A 48 1.56 3.81 6.80
N ILE A 49 2.81 3.31 6.77
CA ILE A 49 4.01 4.13 6.61
C ILE A 49 3.96 4.93 5.29
N ALA A 50 3.59 4.29 4.17
CA ALA A 50 3.50 4.95 2.87
C ALA A 50 2.45 6.08 2.85
N ILE A 51 1.30 5.89 3.51
CA ILE A 51 0.25 6.92 3.57
C ILE A 51 0.59 8.02 4.60
N GLN A 52 1.44 7.71 5.59
CA GLN A 52 1.77 8.62 6.68
C GLN A 52 2.44 9.91 6.22
N GLU A 53 3.18 9.87 5.11
CA GLU A 53 3.75 11.05 4.44
C GLU A 53 2.68 12.09 4.09
N TYR A 54 1.53 11.64 3.57
CA TYR A 54 0.43 12.54 3.17
C TYR A 54 -0.53 12.86 4.31
N ARG A 55 -0.38 12.24 5.49
CA ARG A 55 -1.36 12.29 6.59
C ARG A 55 -1.73 13.70 7.03
N VAL A 56 -0.77 14.63 6.98
CA VAL A 56 -0.95 16.02 7.41
C VAL A 56 -1.87 16.78 6.47
N ASN A 57 -1.75 16.51 5.16
CA ASN A 57 -2.46 17.26 4.12
C ASN A 57 -3.64 16.47 3.51
N MET A 58 -3.86 15.24 3.97
CA MET A 58 -4.89 14.33 3.46
C MET A 58 -6.08 14.23 4.40
N THR A 59 -7.28 14.45 3.86
CA THR A 59 -8.55 14.22 4.58
C THR A 59 -9.31 13.03 3.96
N ILE A 60 -9.63 12.01 4.77
CA ILE A 60 -10.42 10.86 4.30
C ILE A 60 -11.90 11.11 4.55
N VAL A 61 -12.68 11.15 3.47
CA VAL A 61 -14.14 11.29 3.50
C VAL A 61 -14.79 10.01 3.02
N HIS A 62 -15.61 9.40 3.88
CA HIS A 62 -16.40 8.24 3.49
C HIS A 62 -17.71 8.69 2.82
N LYS A 63 -18.00 8.21 1.61
CA LYS A 63 -19.28 8.43 0.90
C LYS A 63 -19.87 7.10 0.46
N SER A 64 -21.20 6.97 0.48
CA SER A 64 -21.87 5.73 0.09
C SER A 64 -21.73 5.44 -1.41
N GLY A 65 -21.56 4.16 -1.75
CA GLY A 65 -21.10 3.70 -3.07
C GLY A 65 -21.95 4.09 -4.29
N ASN A 66 -23.20 4.54 -4.11
CA ASN A 66 -24.06 4.96 -5.24
C ASN A 66 -23.51 6.20 -5.99
N ILE A 67 -22.55 6.93 -5.40
CA ILE A 67 -21.92 8.13 -5.96
C ILE A 67 -20.60 7.77 -6.70
N HIS A 68 -20.08 6.55 -6.58
CA HIS A 68 -18.75 6.14 -7.05
C HIS A 68 -18.76 5.48 -8.44
N LYS A 69 -19.75 5.80 -9.29
CA LYS A 69 -19.97 5.10 -10.57
C LYS A 69 -18.75 5.08 -11.50
N THR A 70 -17.96 6.16 -11.53
CA THR A 70 -16.76 6.23 -12.37
C THR A 70 -15.64 5.33 -11.83
N ALA A 71 -15.37 5.40 -10.52
CA ALA A 71 -14.31 4.61 -9.88
C ALA A 71 -14.66 3.11 -9.86
N ASP A 72 -15.91 2.79 -9.55
CA ASP A 72 -16.45 1.42 -9.56
C ASP A 72 -16.52 0.87 -10.99
N GLY A 73 -16.81 1.71 -11.99
CA GLY A 73 -16.73 1.35 -13.40
C GLY A 73 -15.32 0.95 -13.81
N LEU A 74 -14.32 1.77 -13.47
CA LEU A 74 -12.91 1.47 -13.80
C LEU A 74 -12.38 0.24 -13.08
N SER A 75 -12.80 -0.01 -11.84
CA SER A 75 -12.34 -1.19 -11.09
C SER A 75 -12.98 -2.49 -11.59
N ARG A 76 -14.23 -2.44 -12.06
CA ARG A 76 -14.96 -3.60 -12.61
C ARG A 76 -14.60 -3.92 -14.07
N TRP A 77 -14.19 -2.92 -14.83
CA TRP A 77 -13.86 -3.03 -16.26
C TRP A 77 -12.38 -2.73 -16.49
N ALA A 78 -11.50 -3.39 -15.72
CA ALA A 78 -10.07 -3.25 -15.91
C ALA A 78 -9.66 -3.77 -17.29
N LEU A 79 -8.94 -2.93 -18.05
CA LEU A 79 -8.30 -3.35 -19.29
C LEU A 79 -7.23 -4.40 -18.98
N ALA A 80 -7.02 -5.34 -19.91
CA ALA A 80 -5.93 -6.28 -19.80
C ALA A 80 -4.59 -5.52 -19.70
N ASN A 81 -3.66 -6.06 -18.91
CA ASN A 81 -2.31 -5.49 -18.80
C ASN A 81 -1.45 -5.97 -19.98
N THR A 82 -1.83 -5.54 -21.19
CA THR A 82 -1.11 -5.82 -22.45
C THR A 82 -0.41 -4.57 -22.97
N PRO A 83 0.64 -4.69 -23.81
CA PRO A 83 1.40 -3.53 -24.31
C PRO A 83 0.56 -2.49 -25.06
N GLU A 84 -0.64 -2.86 -25.54
CA GLU A 84 -1.59 -1.96 -26.19
C GLU A 84 -2.32 -1.03 -25.20
N ASN A 85 -2.27 -1.33 -23.90
CA ASN A 85 -2.85 -0.49 -22.86
C ASN A 85 -1.91 0.68 -22.53
N SER A 86 -2.40 1.93 -22.60
CA SER A 86 -1.59 3.11 -22.25
C SER A 86 -1.11 3.13 -20.80
N ALA A 87 -1.78 2.39 -19.91
CA ALA A 87 -1.41 2.19 -18.52
C ALA A 87 -0.68 0.85 -18.28
N TRP A 88 -0.13 0.24 -19.33
CA TRP A 88 0.64 -1.01 -19.23
C TRP A 88 1.80 -0.85 -18.26
N VAL A 89 1.93 -1.83 -17.37
CA VAL A 89 3.08 -1.95 -16.47
C VAL A 89 3.70 -3.31 -16.75
N PRO A 90 5.01 -3.40 -17.04
CA PRO A 90 5.68 -4.69 -17.12
C PRO A 90 5.41 -5.46 -15.83
N GLN A 91 4.79 -6.64 -15.94
CA GLN A 91 4.75 -7.57 -14.83
C GLN A 91 6.15 -8.17 -14.73
N GLU A 92 6.99 -7.58 -13.91
CA GLU A 92 8.19 -8.27 -13.44
C GLU A 92 7.70 -9.51 -12.69
N GLU A 93 7.94 -10.68 -13.27
CA GLU A 93 7.80 -11.95 -12.57
C GLU A 93 8.85 -11.94 -11.46
N HIS A 94 8.50 -11.36 -10.32
CA HIS A 94 9.27 -11.53 -9.12
C HIS A 94 9.12 -13.00 -8.73
N HIS A 95 10.02 -13.85 -9.22
CA HIS A 95 10.25 -15.12 -8.57
C HIS A 95 10.60 -14.77 -7.13
N ILE A 96 9.66 -14.99 -6.21
CA ILE A 96 9.91 -14.86 -4.79
C ILE A 96 10.82 -16.03 -4.45
N GLU A 97 12.10 -15.92 -4.79
CA GLU A 97 13.12 -16.68 -4.10
C GLU A 97 12.98 -16.23 -2.66
N GLY A 98 12.53 -17.18 -1.83
CA GLY A 98 12.04 -16.93 -0.48
C GLY A 98 12.97 -16.01 0.29
N ILE A 99 12.39 -15.31 1.28
CA ILE A 99 13.08 -14.56 2.33
C ILE A 99 14.53 -15.01 2.39
N CYS A 100 15.45 -14.18 1.88
CA CYS A 100 16.87 -14.45 2.06
C CYS A 100 17.04 -14.44 3.58
N VAL A 101 16.99 -15.64 4.18
CA VAL A 101 17.67 -15.92 5.41
C VAL A 101 19.11 -15.75 4.98
N THR A 102 19.59 -14.50 4.99
CA THR A 102 21.02 -14.26 5.08
C THR A 102 21.44 -15.15 6.21
N ASP A 103 22.22 -16.19 5.90
CA ASP A 103 22.71 -17.17 6.86
C ASP A 103 23.09 -16.39 8.11
N ILE A 104 22.23 -16.46 9.13
CA ILE A 104 22.59 -15.99 10.45
C ILE A 104 23.58 -17.06 10.87
N GLY A 105 24.84 -16.83 10.51
CA GLY A 105 25.91 -17.79 10.71
C GLY A 105 25.91 -18.21 12.17
N THR A 106 26.36 -19.44 12.42
CA THR A 106 26.47 -20.02 13.77
C THR A 106 27.18 -19.08 14.75
N GLU A 107 28.06 -18.20 14.24
CA GLU A 107 28.68 -17.07 14.93
C GLU A 107 27.69 -16.19 15.72
N PHE A 108 26.55 -15.80 15.12
CA PHE A 108 25.55 -14.95 15.78
C PHE A 108 24.88 -15.68 16.94
N PHE A 109 24.49 -16.94 16.74
CA PHE A 109 23.87 -17.74 17.80
C PHE A 109 24.85 -17.99 18.96
N ASN A 110 26.13 -18.23 18.66
CA ASN A 110 27.18 -18.37 19.67
C ASN A 110 27.44 -17.07 20.45
N GLN A 111 27.33 -15.90 19.80
CA GLN A 111 27.45 -14.61 20.47
C GLN A 111 26.24 -14.32 21.37
N VAL A 112 25.02 -14.64 20.92
CA VAL A 112 23.81 -14.52 21.72
C VAL A 112 23.87 -15.44 22.94
N GLU A 113 24.33 -16.68 22.79
CA GLU A 113 24.49 -17.63 23.90
C GLU A 113 25.51 -17.14 24.94
N LYS A 114 26.63 -16.54 24.49
CA LYS A 114 27.61 -15.92 25.40
C LYS A 114 27.09 -14.69 26.13
N ALA A 115 26.18 -13.93 25.54
CA ALA A 115 25.64 -12.71 26.15
C ALA A 115 24.55 -12.99 27.21
N ILE A 116 23.99 -14.21 27.23
CA ILE A 116 22.92 -14.62 28.15
C ILE A 116 23.47 -15.35 29.39
N ARG A 117 24.75 -15.77 29.37
CA ARG A 117 25.49 -16.25 30.55
C ARG A 117 26.22 -15.11 31.26
#